data_AF-A0A9J8BKG2-F1
#
_entry.id   AF-A0A9J8BKG2-F1
#
_cell.length_a   1.000
_cell.length_b   1.000
_cell.length_c   1.000
_cell.angle_alpha   90.00
_cell.angle_beta   90.00
_cell.angle_gamma   90.00
#
_symmetry.space_group_name_H-M   'P 1'
#
loop_
_entity.id
_entity.type
_entity.pdbx_description
1 polymer ?
#
loop_
_entity_poly.entity_id
_entity_poly.type
_entity_poly.pdbx_seq_one_letter_code
_entity_poly.pdbx_strand_id
1 'polypeptide(L)'
;MTAAATSNSTGRTSVSPSPAKQVKIDLKASATALSAAELNKLVAGYIVEDMLPISTVDSESFRRILEKIPTKHGVKLPQRKSFAGYLEREYGIMDANLKAALGDVDFVLTTADILTVNNKSFMGVTVHWINSTLQRNKTALACKRIRGRHTYDVIGAEIEEIHSSYGLHGKVVATVTDNASNLAKTFRVCQPCNLESESEEECYDEEPTFTDVIEALSTASGDGQFSLPPHYRCASHTINLISTSDVDKHLNSCAETKAVYRSSIAKCSALWTKASRSTLASEQVEEVSCRKLMVPTSTRWNSLYEAISRIITIPMNELNPLCVKLGIKCLNEREYLFLQEYCTMMKPLTVALDILQGDECTYGALLPTLTSLMSKTLALKDDLSRMTASLPDVIVKAIKICFDAVLDSQEGLLAAATCPKFKLRWLKDERRREHLKVLLTTERRKNAPAADSANVSQLAASPAEIDFFDFENQPTESFSAENEVTDYLKSGYELEILNQFPNLKKM
;
A
#
# COMPACT_ATOMS: atom_id res chain seq x y z
N MET A 1 93.48 -6.47 -50.21
CA MET A 1 93.76 -5.01 -50.22
C MET A 1 92.44 -4.37 -50.57
N THR A 2 91.77 -3.57 -49.73
CA THR A 2 92.27 -2.64 -48.71
C THR A 2 91.14 -2.33 -47.72
N ALA A 3 91.54 -2.23 -46.44
CA ALA A 3 91.03 -1.47 -45.29
C ALA A 3 89.55 -0.97 -45.29
N ALA A 4 88.71 -1.31 -44.32
CA ALA A 4 88.75 -1.00 -42.87
C ALA A 4 88.32 0.44 -42.50
N ALA A 5 87.30 0.48 -41.62
CA ALA A 5 86.95 1.53 -40.64
C ALA A 5 86.35 2.84 -41.21
N THR A 6 85.39 3.54 -40.57
CA THR A 6 85.13 3.72 -39.14
C THR A 6 83.78 4.44 -38.92
N SER A 7 83.15 4.14 -37.78
CA SER A 7 82.45 5.03 -36.82
C SER A 7 81.17 5.83 -37.17
N ASN A 8 80.15 5.62 -36.31
CA ASN A 8 79.21 6.55 -35.62
C ASN A 8 78.57 7.71 -36.43
N SER A 9 77.26 8.00 -36.34
CA SER A 9 76.47 8.23 -35.12
C SER A 9 74.97 8.38 -35.46
N THR A 10 74.12 8.16 -34.44
CA THR A 10 72.79 8.74 -34.15
C THR A 10 71.89 9.25 -35.28
N GLY A 11 70.66 8.73 -35.34
CA GLY A 11 69.54 9.47 -35.95
C GLY A 11 68.34 8.62 -36.32
N ARG A 12 67.28 8.70 -35.49
CA ARG A 12 65.86 8.38 -35.72
C ARG A 12 65.48 7.84 -37.11
N THR A 13 64.75 6.72 -37.15
CA THR A 13 63.70 6.51 -38.18
C THR A 13 62.63 5.52 -37.73
N SER A 14 61.40 6.07 -37.67
CA SER A 14 60.11 5.48 -38.03
C SER A 14 59.96 3.95 -38.11
N VAL A 15 59.17 3.45 -37.17
CA VAL A 15 58.51 2.14 -37.16
C VAL A 15 57.65 1.97 -38.42
N SER A 16 57.88 0.90 -39.18
CA SER A 16 56.88 0.30 -40.08
C SER A 16 56.33 -0.96 -39.40
N PRO A 17 55.00 -1.16 -39.33
CA PRO A 17 54.45 -2.26 -38.55
C PRO A 17 54.58 -3.59 -39.30
N SER A 18 55.14 -4.59 -38.61
CA SER A 18 55.10 -5.99 -39.03
C SER A 18 53.65 -6.48 -39.12
N PRO A 19 53.32 -7.43 -40.02
CA PRO A 19 51.95 -7.91 -40.16
C PRO A 19 51.47 -8.56 -38.86
N ALA A 20 50.33 -8.08 -38.36
CA ALA A 20 49.74 -8.55 -37.12
C ALA A 20 49.46 -10.06 -37.22
N LYS A 21 50.06 -10.83 -36.30
CA LYS A 21 49.63 -12.21 -36.02
C LYS A 21 48.15 -12.14 -35.67
N GLN A 22 47.29 -12.77 -36.46
CA GLN A 22 45.90 -12.97 -36.10
C GLN A 22 45.87 -13.68 -34.75
N VAL A 23 45.45 -12.95 -33.71
CA VAL A 23 45.06 -13.55 -32.43
C VAL A 23 43.83 -14.37 -32.75
N LYS A 24 43.97 -15.69 -32.64
CA LYS A 24 42.83 -16.60 -32.64
C LYS A 24 42.01 -16.25 -31.41
N ILE A 25 40.97 -15.43 -31.58
CA ILE A 25 40.02 -15.15 -30.51
C ILE A 25 39.31 -16.47 -30.24
N ASP A 26 39.66 -17.11 -29.14
CA ASP A 26 38.90 -18.27 -28.65
C ASP A 26 37.58 -17.71 -28.10
N LEU A 27 36.58 -17.61 -28.97
CA LEU A 27 35.19 -17.24 -28.63
C LEU A 27 34.48 -18.33 -27.82
N LYS A 28 35.22 -19.17 -27.08
CA LYS A 28 34.67 -19.98 -26.00
C LYS A 28 34.62 -19.16 -24.72
N ALA A 29 33.80 -18.10 -24.74
CA ALA A 29 33.01 -17.87 -23.54
C ALA A 29 32.10 -19.11 -23.45
N SER A 30 32.58 -20.15 -22.77
CA SER A 30 31.82 -21.34 -22.46
C SER A 30 30.53 -20.86 -21.79
N ALA A 31 29.42 -20.84 -22.52
CA ALA A 31 28.12 -20.70 -21.92
C ALA A 31 28.02 -21.84 -20.90
N THR A 32 28.20 -21.50 -19.62
CA THR A 32 28.28 -22.47 -18.55
C THR A 32 26.93 -23.18 -18.54
N ALA A 33 26.90 -24.42 -19.00
CA ALA A 33 25.66 -25.16 -19.11
C ALA A 33 24.96 -25.18 -17.74
N LEU A 34 23.64 -25.00 -17.71
CA LEU A 34 22.90 -24.91 -16.45
C LEU A 34 22.91 -26.26 -15.73
N SER A 35 23.09 -26.23 -14.41
CA SER A 35 22.87 -27.40 -13.56
C SER A 35 21.37 -27.67 -13.36
N ALA A 36 21.06 -28.87 -12.87
CA ALA A 36 19.70 -29.26 -12.49
C ALA A 36 19.08 -28.29 -11.47
N ALA A 37 19.88 -27.87 -10.48
CA ALA A 37 19.44 -26.99 -9.41
C ALA A 37 19.14 -25.58 -9.94
N GLU A 38 20.01 -25.03 -10.79
CA GLU A 38 19.78 -23.71 -11.41
C GLU A 38 18.56 -23.71 -12.31
N LEU A 39 18.37 -24.75 -13.14
CA LEU A 39 17.17 -24.88 -13.97
C LEU A 39 15.89 -24.93 -13.12
N ASN A 40 15.88 -25.76 -12.07
CA ASN A 40 14.74 -25.87 -11.19
C ASN A 40 14.43 -24.55 -10.47
N LYS A 41 15.46 -23.84 -9.99
CA LYS A 41 15.32 -22.55 -9.31
C LYS A 41 14.74 -21.49 -10.24
N LEU A 42 15.24 -21.38 -11.48
CA LEU A 42 14.73 -20.43 -12.46
C LEU A 42 13.28 -20.72 -12.85
N VAL A 43 12.94 -21.99 -13.07
CA VAL A 43 11.56 -22.38 -13.40
C VAL A 43 10.64 -22.23 -12.19
N ALA A 44 11.13 -22.44 -10.97
CA ALA A 44 10.36 -22.19 -9.76
C ALA A 44 10.08 -20.70 -9.59
N GLY A 45 11.08 -19.83 -9.81
CA GLY A 45 10.90 -18.38 -9.86
C GLY A 45 9.82 -17.99 -10.87
N TYR A 46 9.93 -18.46 -12.12
CA TYR A 46 8.91 -18.23 -13.15
C TYR A 46 7.50 -18.67 -12.72
N ILE A 47 7.36 -19.85 -12.12
CA ILE A 47 6.06 -20.36 -11.69
C ILE A 47 5.48 -19.56 -10.51
N VAL A 48 6.32 -19.23 -9.53
CA VAL A 48 5.88 -18.57 -8.29
C VAL A 48 5.64 -17.08 -8.52
N GLU A 49 6.56 -16.38 -9.16
CA GLU A 49 6.49 -14.93 -9.38
C GLU A 49 5.34 -14.57 -10.33
N ASP A 50 5.09 -15.39 -11.35
CA ASP A 50 3.98 -15.19 -12.31
C ASP A 50 2.69 -15.91 -11.89
N MET A 51 2.64 -16.51 -10.69
CA MET A 51 1.47 -17.21 -10.15
C MET A 51 0.88 -18.27 -11.10
N LEU A 52 1.76 -19.00 -11.80
CA LEU A 52 1.37 -19.99 -12.79
C LEU A 52 0.98 -21.33 -12.14
N PRO A 53 0.09 -22.13 -12.76
CA PRO A 53 -0.18 -23.48 -12.30
C PRO A 53 1.09 -24.33 -12.30
N ILE A 54 1.30 -25.18 -11.28
CA ILE A 54 2.45 -26.10 -11.24
C ILE A 54 2.44 -27.06 -12.45
N SER A 55 1.27 -27.32 -13.05
CA SER A 55 1.15 -28.08 -14.30
C SER A 55 1.88 -27.45 -15.50
N THR A 56 2.34 -26.19 -15.40
CA THR A 56 3.18 -25.54 -16.40
C THR A 56 4.43 -26.36 -16.72
N VAL A 57 5.02 -27.03 -15.73
CA VAL A 57 6.20 -27.89 -15.96
C VAL A 57 5.91 -29.09 -16.84
N ASP A 58 4.65 -29.50 -16.97
CA ASP A 58 4.22 -30.64 -17.80
C ASP A 58 3.81 -30.19 -19.21
N SER A 59 3.71 -28.89 -19.48
CA SER A 59 3.40 -28.38 -20.82
C SER A 59 4.45 -28.82 -21.83
N GLU A 60 4.04 -29.52 -22.89
CA GLU A 60 4.95 -29.99 -23.94
C GLU A 60 5.68 -28.84 -24.62
N SER A 61 4.96 -27.77 -24.97
CA SER A 61 5.56 -26.59 -25.61
C SER A 61 6.60 -25.93 -24.71
N PHE A 62 6.32 -25.83 -23.41
CA PHE A 62 7.26 -25.31 -22.43
C PHE A 62 8.52 -26.19 -22.32
N ARG A 63 8.34 -27.52 -22.25
CA ARG A 63 9.45 -28.47 -22.25
C ARG A 63 10.31 -28.39 -23.52
N ARG A 64 9.69 -28.25 -24.71
CA ARG A 64 10.42 -28.09 -25.98
C ARG A 64 11.30 -26.84 -26.00
N ILE A 65 10.85 -25.74 -25.36
CA ILE A 65 11.65 -24.53 -25.19
C ILE A 65 12.84 -24.81 -24.27
N LEU A 66 12.59 -25.42 -23.10
CA LEU A 66 13.66 -25.74 -22.14
C LEU A 66 14.70 -26.72 -22.68
N GLU A 67 14.31 -27.65 -23.56
CA GLU A 67 15.22 -28.58 -24.24
C GLU A 67 16.22 -27.88 -25.18
N LYS A 68 15.98 -26.62 -25.57
CA LYS A 68 16.93 -25.81 -26.34
C LYS A 68 17.94 -25.08 -25.47
N ILE A 69 17.75 -25.06 -24.16
CA ILE A 69 18.67 -24.42 -23.21
C ILE A 69 19.81 -25.41 -22.90
N PRO A 70 21.09 -25.04 -23.08
CA PRO A 70 22.21 -25.92 -22.76
C PRO A 70 22.27 -26.27 -21.26
N THR A 71 22.14 -27.55 -20.91
CA THR A 71 22.26 -28.06 -19.52
C THR A 71 23.43 -29.02 -19.36
N LYS A 72 24.03 -29.05 -18.16
CA LYS A 72 25.07 -30.03 -17.81
C LYS A 72 24.46 -31.42 -17.90
N HIS A 73 25.14 -32.35 -18.58
CA HIS A 73 24.72 -33.76 -18.69
C HIS A 73 23.32 -33.99 -19.29
N GLY A 74 22.76 -33.01 -20.02
CA GLY A 74 21.43 -33.16 -20.64
C GLY A 74 20.28 -33.26 -19.63
N VAL A 75 20.45 -32.66 -18.45
CA VAL A 75 19.40 -32.62 -17.43
C VAL A 75 18.12 -31.98 -17.98
N LYS A 76 16.99 -32.59 -17.65
CA LYS A 76 15.64 -32.12 -17.99
C LYS A 76 14.88 -31.67 -16.75
N LEU A 77 13.90 -30.79 -16.95
CA LEU A 77 12.99 -30.36 -15.90
C LEU A 77 12.17 -31.55 -15.36
N PRO A 78 12.02 -31.69 -14.02
CA PRO A 78 11.19 -32.72 -13.40
C PRO A 78 9.73 -32.66 -13.86
N GLN A 79 8.99 -33.76 -13.66
CA GLN A 79 7.53 -33.79 -13.82
C GLN A 79 6.85 -33.13 -12.61
N ARG A 80 5.60 -32.68 -12.80
CA ARG A 80 4.83 -31.94 -11.79
C ARG A 80 4.88 -32.52 -10.39
N LYS A 81 4.75 -33.84 -10.22
CA LYS A 81 4.79 -34.47 -8.88
C LYS A 81 6.14 -34.26 -8.17
N SER A 82 7.23 -34.46 -8.89
CA SER A 82 8.59 -34.24 -8.35
C SER A 82 8.90 -32.75 -8.17
N PHE A 83 8.40 -31.91 -9.08
CA PHE A 83 8.58 -30.46 -8.99
C PHE A 83 7.79 -29.85 -7.82
N ALA A 84 6.59 -30.37 -7.53
CA ALA A 84 5.82 -29.97 -6.35
C ALA A 84 6.59 -30.28 -5.05
N GLY A 85 7.18 -31.47 -4.92
CA GLY A 85 8.03 -31.80 -3.76
C GLY A 85 9.31 -30.96 -3.69
N TYR A 86 9.82 -30.45 -4.82
CA TYR A 86 10.90 -29.46 -4.83
C TYR A 86 10.41 -28.11 -4.27
N LEU A 87 9.26 -27.59 -4.76
CA LEU A 87 8.66 -26.35 -4.27
C LEU A 87 8.34 -26.41 -2.77
N GLU A 88 7.81 -27.53 -2.26
CA GLU A 88 7.54 -27.72 -0.83
C GLU A 88 8.83 -27.62 0.01
N ARG A 89 9.95 -28.16 -0.49
CA ARG A 89 11.25 -28.05 0.19
C ARG A 89 11.77 -26.62 0.18
N GLU A 90 11.72 -25.94 -0.96
CA GLU A 90 12.14 -24.55 -1.07
C GLU A 90 11.27 -23.64 -0.19
N TYR A 91 9.96 -23.90 -0.11
CA TYR A 91 9.06 -23.24 0.82
C TYR A 91 9.50 -23.48 2.28
N GLY A 92 9.83 -24.71 2.67
CA GLY A 92 10.32 -25.01 4.01
C GLY A 92 11.62 -24.27 4.37
N ILE A 93 12.53 -24.12 3.40
CA ILE A 93 13.75 -23.32 3.57
C ILE A 93 13.40 -21.83 3.74
N MET A 94 12.53 -21.29 2.88
CA MET A 94 12.07 -19.91 2.96
C MET A 94 11.36 -19.62 4.29
N ASP A 95 10.48 -20.51 4.74
CA ASP A 95 9.74 -20.40 6.00
C ASP A 95 10.69 -20.41 7.21
N ALA A 96 11.68 -21.31 7.23
CA ALA A 96 12.70 -21.35 8.28
C ALA A 96 13.55 -20.06 8.31
N ASN A 97 13.97 -19.56 7.15
CA ASN A 97 14.72 -18.31 7.05
C ASN A 97 13.88 -17.11 7.52
N LEU A 98 12.59 -17.09 7.19
CA LEU A 98 11.68 -16.04 7.64
C LEU A 98 11.50 -16.07 9.16
N LYS A 99 11.31 -17.26 9.76
CA LYS A 99 11.22 -17.41 11.22
C LYS A 99 12.50 -16.94 11.92
N ALA A 100 13.67 -17.25 11.36
CA ALA A 100 14.93 -16.73 11.87
C ALA A 100 15.00 -15.20 11.81
N ALA A 101 14.63 -14.60 10.67
CA ALA A 101 14.62 -13.15 10.51
C ALA A 101 13.65 -12.44 11.47
N LEU A 102 12.46 -13.01 11.69
CA LEU A 102 11.47 -12.49 12.65
C LEU A 102 11.88 -12.74 14.12
N GLY A 103 12.78 -13.71 14.35
CA GLY A 103 13.38 -13.98 15.66
C GLY A 103 14.16 -12.78 16.21
N ASP A 104 14.89 -12.09 15.34
CA ASP A 104 15.75 -10.94 15.68
C ASP A 104 14.99 -9.60 15.75
N VAL A 105 13.69 -9.59 15.44
CA VAL A 105 12.86 -8.37 15.44
C VAL A 105 12.09 -8.27 16.76
N ASP A 106 12.17 -7.12 17.42
CA ASP A 106 11.47 -6.88 18.70
C ASP A 106 9.97 -6.60 18.50
N PHE A 107 9.64 -5.81 17.47
CA PHE A 107 8.29 -5.29 17.23
C PHE A 107 7.86 -5.50 15.79
N VAL A 108 6.64 -6.02 15.61
CA VAL A 108 6.03 -6.19 14.30
C VAL A 108 4.61 -5.64 14.29
N LEU A 109 4.13 -5.29 13.10
CA LEU A 109 2.73 -4.99 12.83
C LEU A 109 2.18 -6.10 11.92
N THR A 110 0.96 -6.55 12.16
CA THR A 110 0.28 -7.44 11.21
C THR A 110 -0.90 -6.76 10.54
N THR A 111 -1.19 -7.16 9.31
CA THR A 111 -2.41 -6.78 8.60
C THR A 111 -3.16 -8.06 8.26
N ALA A 112 -4.45 -8.14 8.59
CA ALA A 112 -5.27 -9.29 8.27
C ALA A 112 -6.49 -8.87 7.43
N ASP A 113 -6.77 -9.67 6.40
CA ASP A 113 -7.89 -9.44 5.48
C ASP A 113 -8.56 -10.78 5.14
N ILE A 114 -9.87 -10.76 4.91
CA ILE A 114 -10.65 -11.93 4.50
C ILE A 114 -11.35 -11.63 3.18
N LEU A 115 -10.82 -12.21 2.11
CA LEU A 115 -11.40 -12.16 0.78
C LEU A 115 -12.31 -13.37 0.54
N THR A 116 -13.46 -13.15 -0.09
CA THR A 116 -14.30 -14.23 -0.62
C THR A 116 -14.34 -14.20 -2.15
N VAL A 117 -13.97 -15.32 -2.79
CA VAL A 117 -13.99 -15.50 -4.24
C VAL A 117 -14.47 -16.91 -4.60
N ASN A 118 -15.36 -17.03 -5.59
CA ASN A 118 -15.91 -18.32 -6.04
C ASN A 118 -16.47 -19.18 -4.88
N ASN A 119 -17.22 -18.57 -3.97
CA ASN A 119 -17.79 -19.20 -2.77
C ASN A 119 -16.73 -19.86 -1.87
N LYS A 120 -15.51 -19.32 -1.87
CA LYS A 120 -14.41 -19.73 -1.00
C LYS A 120 -13.80 -18.51 -0.38
N SER A 121 -13.52 -18.60 0.91
CA SER A 121 -12.98 -17.50 1.68
C SER A 121 -11.54 -17.80 2.08
N PHE A 122 -10.70 -16.78 2.00
CA PHE A 122 -9.28 -16.87 2.23
C PHE A 122 -8.87 -15.73 3.16
N MET A 123 -8.19 -16.07 4.24
CA MET A 123 -7.57 -15.12 5.14
C MET A 123 -6.13 -14.89 4.71
N GLY A 124 -5.84 -13.65 4.37
CA GLY A 124 -4.48 -13.15 4.19
C GLY A 124 -3.98 -12.55 5.50
N VAL A 125 -2.78 -12.93 5.92
CA VAL A 125 -2.07 -12.24 7.02
C VAL A 125 -0.70 -11.85 6.51
N THR A 126 -0.35 -10.57 6.66
CA THR A 126 0.95 -10.02 6.28
C THR A 126 1.59 -9.38 7.50
N VAL A 127 2.88 -9.62 7.71
CA VAL A 127 3.68 -8.98 8.77
C VAL A 127 4.53 -7.88 8.17
N HIS A 128 4.70 -6.80 8.93
CA HIS A 128 5.49 -5.62 8.58
C HIS A 128 6.43 -5.29 9.73
N TRP A 129 7.68 -4.95 9.41
CA TRP A 129 8.66 -4.52 10.40
C TRP A 129 9.68 -3.57 9.77
N ILE A 130 10.46 -2.89 10.61
CA ILE A 130 11.58 -2.06 10.19
C ILE A 130 12.87 -2.78 10.59
N ASN A 131 13.80 -2.94 9.66
CA ASN A 131 15.08 -3.57 9.96
C ASN A 131 16.09 -2.56 10.54
N SER A 132 17.27 -3.04 10.91
CA SER A 132 18.35 -2.20 11.49
C SER A 132 18.81 -1.06 10.58
N THR A 133 18.66 -1.22 9.27
CA THR A 133 18.97 -0.22 8.23
C THR A 133 17.82 0.76 7.96
N LEU A 134 16.77 0.77 8.78
CA LEU A 134 15.57 1.60 8.63
C LEU A 134 14.75 1.31 7.36
N GLN A 135 14.98 0.16 6.73
CA GLN A 135 14.15 -0.28 5.61
C GLN A 135 12.92 -0.99 6.14
N ARG A 136 11.77 -0.58 5.64
CA ARG A 136 10.52 -1.29 5.86
C ARG A 136 10.57 -2.62 5.10
N ASN A 137 10.23 -3.68 5.80
CA ASN A 137 10.07 -5.01 5.24
C ASN A 137 8.63 -5.46 5.46
N LYS A 138 8.11 -6.24 4.53
CA LYS A 138 6.80 -6.88 4.63
C LYS A 138 6.87 -8.27 4.03
N THR A 139 6.11 -9.20 4.59
CA THR A 139 5.92 -10.52 3.97
C THR A 139 4.58 -11.12 4.33
N ALA A 140 4.03 -11.92 3.42
CA ALA A 140 2.83 -12.69 3.68
C ALA A 140 3.17 -13.88 4.61
N LEU A 141 2.51 -13.94 5.76
CA LEU A 141 2.57 -15.07 6.68
C LEU A 141 1.61 -16.18 6.25
N ALA A 142 0.44 -15.80 5.76
CA ALA A 142 -0.59 -16.76 5.40
C ALA A 142 -1.48 -16.26 4.26
N CYS A 143 -1.91 -17.21 3.42
CA CYS A 143 -3.09 -17.10 2.56
C CYS A 143 -3.89 -18.40 2.75
N LYS A 144 -4.63 -18.48 3.85
CA LYS A 144 -5.25 -19.72 4.34
C LYS A 144 -6.72 -19.76 3.97
N ARG A 145 -7.19 -20.88 3.45
CA ARG A 145 -8.62 -21.08 3.17
C ARG A 145 -9.36 -21.29 4.48
N ILE A 146 -10.30 -20.39 4.79
CA ILE A 146 -11.24 -20.57 5.89
C ILE A 146 -12.48 -21.31 5.35
N ARG A 147 -12.99 -22.27 6.13
CA ARG A 147 -14.15 -23.08 5.78
C ARG A 147 -15.22 -22.91 6.84
N GLY A 148 -16.48 -22.91 6.43
CA GLY A 148 -17.61 -22.77 7.36
C GLY A 148 -17.94 -21.30 7.64
N ARG A 149 -18.53 -21.05 8.81
CA ARG A 149 -18.93 -19.69 9.23
C ARG A 149 -17.69 -18.92 9.71
N HIS A 150 -17.64 -17.62 9.42
CA HIS A 150 -16.57 -16.72 9.86
C HIS A 150 -16.93 -16.06 11.19
N THR A 151 -17.15 -16.88 12.22
CA THR A 151 -17.41 -16.40 13.56
C THR A 151 -16.12 -15.87 14.19
N TYR A 152 -16.27 -15.04 15.22
CA TYR A 152 -15.14 -14.31 15.81
C TYR A 152 -14.10 -15.23 16.46
N ASP A 153 -14.55 -16.34 17.04
CA ASP A 153 -13.72 -17.40 17.63
C ASP A 153 -12.88 -18.12 16.57
N VAL A 154 -13.47 -18.43 15.41
CA VAL A 154 -12.75 -19.04 14.28
C VAL A 154 -11.68 -18.10 13.74
N ILE A 155 -12.04 -16.83 13.49
CA ILE A 155 -11.09 -15.83 12.98
C ILE A 155 -9.95 -15.61 13.98
N GLY A 156 -10.28 -15.45 15.26
CA GLY A 156 -9.28 -15.21 16.30
C GLY A 156 -8.34 -16.39 16.51
N ALA A 157 -8.86 -17.63 16.49
CA ALA A 157 -8.04 -18.83 16.59
C ALA A 157 -7.08 -18.96 15.40
N GLU A 158 -7.54 -18.64 14.18
CA GLU A 158 -6.71 -18.65 12.98
C GLU A 158 -5.57 -17.62 13.05
N ILE A 159 -5.86 -16.40 13.50
CA ILE A 159 -4.83 -15.35 13.69
C ILE A 159 -3.81 -15.77 14.75
N GLU A 160 -4.27 -16.31 15.88
CA GLU A 160 -3.38 -16.76 16.96
C GLU A 160 -2.50 -17.95 16.52
N GLU A 161 -3.05 -18.90 15.77
CA GLU A 161 -2.30 -20.01 15.20
C GLU A 161 -1.19 -19.50 14.27
N ILE A 162 -1.52 -18.55 13.39
CA ILE A 162 -0.54 -17.95 12.48
C ILE A 162 0.55 -17.23 13.27
N HIS A 163 0.20 -16.34 14.21
CA HIS A 163 1.18 -15.63 15.04
C HIS A 163 2.07 -16.59 15.82
N SER A 164 1.50 -17.64 16.41
CA SER A 164 2.22 -18.67 17.16
C SER A 164 3.21 -19.43 16.28
N SER A 165 2.81 -19.80 15.05
CA SER A 165 3.65 -20.56 14.12
C SER A 165 4.93 -19.81 13.73
N TYR A 166 4.91 -18.48 13.76
CA TYR A 166 6.04 -17.59 13.45
C TYR A 166 6.75 -17.02 14.69
N GLY A 167 6.35 -17.43 15.90
CA GLY A 167 6.97 -16.95 17.15
C GLY A 167 6.73 -15.45 17.41
N LEU A 168 5.58 -14.92 16.96
CA LEU A 168 5.25 -13.50 17.04
C LEU A 168 4.51 -13.12 18.33
N HIS A 169 4.20 -14.08 19.19
CA HIS A 169 3.50 -13.82 20.45
C HIS A 169 4.29 -12.81 21.31
N GLY A 170 3.62 -11.73 21.73
CA GLY A 170 4.24 -10.63 22.47
C GLY A 170 5.06 -9.62 21.64
N LYS A 171 5.28 -9.88 20.35
CA LYS A 171 5.98 -8.96 19.42
C LYS A 171 5.04 -8.11 18.58
N VAL A 172 3.81 -8.57 18.37
CA VAL A 172 2.80 -7.86 17.57
C VAL A 172 2.30 -6.64 18.34
N VAL A 173 2.68 -5.45 17.87
CA VAL A 173 2.26 -4.16 18.47
C VAL A 173 0.78 -3.92 18.20
N ALA A 174 0.33 -4.20 16.98
CA ALA A 174 -1.07 -4.14 16.61
C ALA A 174 -1.34 -4.96 15.34
N THR A 175 -2.61 -5.31 15.15
CA THR A 175 -3.13 -5.86 13.89
C THR A 175 -4.09 -4.86 13.25
N VAL A 176 -3.86 -4.55 11.97
CA VAL A 176 -4.76 -3.72 11.17
C VAL A 176 -5.68 -4.62 10.35
N THR A 177 -6.98 -4.38 10.40
CA THR A 177 -7.95 -5.08 9.53
C THR A 177 -8.83 -4.09 8.80
N ASP A 178 -9.59 -4.56 7.81
CA ASP A 178 -10.71 -3.78 7.30
C ASP A 178 -11.80 -3.57 8.39
N ASN A 179 -12.89 -2.89 8.01
CA ASN A 179 -14.01 -2.61 8.92
C ASN A 179 -15.11 -3.67 8.84
N ALA A 180 -14.80 -4.88 8.38
CA ALA A 180 -15.79 -5.94 8.36
C ALA A 180 -16.23 -6.28 9.79
N SER A 181 -17.53 -6.43 9.99
CA SER A 181 -18.14 -6.59 11.33
C SER A 181 -17.61 -7.83 12.07
N ASN A 182 -17.33 -8.90 11.35
CA ASN A 182 -16.74 -10.13 11.90
C ASN A 182 -15.30 -9.92 12.40
N LEU A 183 -14.47 -9.18 11.66
CA LEU A 183 -13.11 -8.83 12.08
C LEU A 183 -13.13 -7.87 13.26
N ALA A 184 -13.94 -6.81 13.20
CA ALA A 184 -14.11 -5.86 14.31
C ALA A 184 -14.59 -6.57 15.60
N LYS A 185 -15.59 -7.46 15.49
CA LYS A 185 -16.08 -8.26 16.62
C LYS A 185 -15.00 -9.19 17.18
N THR A 186 -14.16 -9.78 16.33
CA THR A 186 -13.04 -10.63 16.74
C THR A 186 -12.09 -9.92 17.68
N PHE A 187 -11.60 -8.75 17.28
CA PHE A 187 -10.68 -8.00 18.12
C PHE A 187 -11.35 -7.41 19.37
N ARG A 188 -12.62 -7.01 19.29
CA ARG A 188 -13.38 -6.55 20.47
C ARG A 188 -13.56 -7.64 21.53
N VAL A 189 -13.80 -8.89 21.12
CA VAL A 189 -14.09 -10.01 22.04
C VAL A 189 -12.80 -10.70 22.51
N CYS A 190 -11.78 -10.78 21.66
CA CYS A 190 -10.55 -11.51 21.94
C CYS A 190 -9.39 -10.62 22.43
N GLN A 191 -9.60 -9.32 22.67
CA GLN A 191 -8.59 -8.48 23.31
C GLN A 191 -8.51 -8.72 24.83
N PRO A 192 -7.33 -8.54 25.46
CA PRO A 192 -7.20 -8.66 26.91
C PRO A 192 -7.98 -7.54 27.60
N CYS A 193 -8.69 -7.87 28.68
CA CYS A 193 -9.62 -7.00 29.44
C CYS A 193 -9.00 -5.78 30.17
N ASN A 194 -7.85 -5.23 29.72
CA ASN A 194 -7.16 -4.12 30.40
C ASN A 194 -7.11 -2.80 29.60
N LEU A 195 -7.88 -2.67 28.52
CA LEU A 195 -8.12 -1.38 27.89
C LEU A 195 -9.62 -1.10 27.94
N GLU A 196 -10.01 -0.16 28.80
CA GLU A 196 -11.34 0.45 28.78
C GLU A 196 -11.51 1.16 27.42
N SER A 197 -11.97 0.45 26.39
CA SER A 197 -12.55 1.10 25.22
C SER A 197 -13.94 1.55 25.62
N GLU A 198 -14.05 2.81 26.03
CA GLU A 198 -15.33 3.50 26.20
C GLU A 198 -16.16 3.35 24.93
N SER A 199 -17.41 2.89 25.12
CA SER A 199 -18.55 2.89 24.20
C SER A 199 -18.33 3.49 22.80
N GLU A 200 -18.13 2.63 21.81
CA GLU A 200 -18.47 2.96 20.43
C GLU A 200 -19.98 2.75 20.24
N GLU A 201 -20.76 3.83 20.13
CA GLU A 201 -22.05 3.77 19.47
C GLU A 201 -21.81 3.55 17.96
N GLU A 202 -22.29 2.41 17.46
CA GLU A 202 -22.14 2.00 16.06
C GLU A 202 -22.86 3.00 15.13
N CYS A 203 -22.14 3.64 14.20
CA CYS A 203 -22.69 4.60 13.23
C CYS A 203 -22.91 3.99 11.83
N TYR A 204 -23.22 2.70 11.75
CA TYR A 204 -23.65 2.10 10.48
C TYR A 204 -24.93 1.31 10.74
N ASP A 205 -26.00 1.69 10.02
CA ASP A 205 -27.19 0.85 9.88
C ASP A 205 -26.72 -0.56 9.51
N GLU A 206 -26.95 -1.52 10.41
CA GLU A 206 -26.71 -2.93 10.17
C GLU A 206 -27.43 -3.33 8.88
N GLU A 207 -26.70 -3.77 7.86
CA GLU A 207 -27.29 -4.65 6.86
C GLU A 207 -27.75 -5.91 7.62
N PRO A 208 -29.01 -6.36 7.46
CA PRO A 208 -29.55 -7.42 8.29
C PRO A 208 -28.78 -8.70 8.02
N THR A 209 -27.86 -9.02 8.92
CA THR A 209 -27.21 -10.31 8.94
C THR A 209 -28.26 -11.27 9.49
N PHE A 210 -28.55 -12.36 8.77
CA PHE A 210 -29.49 -13.38 9.22
C PHE A 210 -28.91 -14.06 10.47
N THR A 211 -29.21 -13.52 11.66
CA THR A 211 -28.86 -14.15 12.93
C THR A 211 -29.80 -15.34 13.11
N ASP A 212 -29.24 -16.52 12.96
CA ASP A 212 -29.94 -17.79 13.13
C ASP A 212 -30.41 -17.90 14.59
N VAL A 213 -31.71 -18.02 14.84
CA VAL A 213 -32.31 -18.08 16.19
C VAL A 213 -31.72 -19.23 17.03
N ILE A 214 -31.13 -20.22 16.35
CA ILE A 214 -30.41 -21.33 16.98
C ILE A 214 -29.09 -20.88 17.63
N GLU A 215 -28.45 -19.81 17.16
CA GLU A 215 -27.20 -19.26 17.71
C GLU A 215 -27.42 -18.60 19.07
N ALA A 216 -28.54 -17.89 19.26
CA ALA A 216 -28.93 -17.33 20.56
C ALA A 216 -29.12 -18.41 21.65
N LEU A 217 -29.32 -19.66 21.22
CA LEU A 217 -29.52 -20.82 22.11
C LEU A 217 -28.28 -21.72 22.19
N SER A 218 -27.24 -21.49 21.39
CA SER A 218 -26.07 -22.39 21.26
C SER A 218 -24.75 -21.79 21.74
N THR A 219 -24.74 -20.58 22.31
CA THR A 219 -23.57 -19.96 22.96
C THR A 219 -23.24 -20.63 24.29
N ALA A 220 -22.94 -21.92 24.24
CA ALA A 220 -22.23 -22.62 25.29
C ALA A 220 -21.23 -23.55 24.62
N SER A 221 -19.97 -23.41 25.00
CA SER A 221 -18.81 -24.30 24.76
C SER A 221 -17.82 -23.83 23.69
N GLY A 222 -16.70 -23.27 24.16
CA GLY A 222 -15.52 -22.93 23.34
C GLY A 222 -14.51 -22.10 24.13
N ASP A 223 -14.10 -22.60 25.30
CA ASP A 223 -13.09 -21.97 26.17
C ASP A 223 -11.69 -22.10 25.51
N GLY A 224 -11.39 -21.16 24.62
CA GLY A 224 -10.06 -20.92 24.08
C GLY A 224 -9.70 -19.47 24.35
N GLN A 225 -9.25 -19.17 25.57
CA GLN A 225 -8.90 -17.81 25.97
C GLN A 225 -7.54 -17.42 25.37
N PHE A 226 -7.50 -17.12 24.07
CA PHE A 226 -6.38 -16.43 23.43
C PHE A 226 -6.63 -14.92 23.44
N SER A 227 -5.53 -14.17 23.57
CA SER A 227 -5.56 -12.71 23.63
C SER A 227 -4.91 -12.15 22.38
N LEU A 228 -5.73 -11.56 21.51
CA LEU A 228 -5.26 -10.90 20.31
C LEU A 228 -4.61 -9.55 20.66
N PRO A 229 -3.62 -9.11 19.85
CA PRO A 229 -2.98 -7.81 20.02
C PRO A 229 -3.97 -6.65 19.82
N PRO A 230 -3.57 -5.42 20.18
CA PRO A 230 -4.33 -4.21 19.87
C PRO A 230 -4.77 -4.15 18.40
N HIS A 231 -5.94 -3.59 18.16
CA HIS A 231 -6.58 -3.55 16.85
C HIS A 231 -6.64 -2.13 16.31
N TYR A 232 -6.30 -1.98 15.03
CA TYR A 232 -6.57 -0.76 14.29
C TYR A 232 -7.46 -1.04 13.09
N ARG A 233 -8.42 -0.14 12.88
CA ARG A 233 -9.23 -0.10 11.66
C ARG A 233 -8.41 0.44 10.49
N CYS A 234 -8.58 -0.16 9.31
CA CYS A 234 -7.93 0.29 8.09
C CYS A 234 -8.40 1.69 7.72
N ALA A 235 -7.53 2.69 7.85
CA ALA A 235 -7.83 4.07 7.53
C ALA A 235 -8.31 4.25 6.08
N SER A 236 -7.71 3.53 5.13
CA SER A 236 -8.12 3.58 3.73
C SER A 236 -9.53 3.03 3.51
N HIS A 237 -9.91 1.94 4.21
CA HIS A 237 -11.27 1.45 4.15
C HIS A 237 -12.26 2.43 4.79
N THR A 238 -11.89 3.05 5.91
CA THR A 238 -12.69 4.10 6.55
C THR A 238 -12.92 5.30 5.63
N ILE A 239 -11.88 5.81 4.96
CA ILE A 239 -12.05 6.91 3.98
C ILE A 239 -12.92 6.46 2.80
N ASN A 240 -12.78 5.21 2.34
CA ASN A 240 -13.66 4.67 1.31
C ASN A 240 -15.12 4.66 1.76
N LEU A 241 -15.41 4.25 3.01
CA LEU A 241 -16.77 4.29 3.56
C LEU A 241 -17.33 5.72 3.63
N ILE A 242 -16.53 6.72 3.98
CA ILE A 242 -16.95 8.13 3.94
C ILE A 242 -17.36 8.52 2.51
N SER A 243 -16.57 8.11 1.51
CA SER A 243 -16.83 8.35 0.09
C SER A 243 -18.08 7.64 -0.43
N THR A 244 -18.31 6.37 -0.04
CA THR A 244 -19.38 5.55 -0.62
C THR A 244 -20.66 5.52 0.19
N SER A 245 -20.61 5.81 1.49
CA SER A 245 -21.75 5.78 2.41
C SER A 245 -22.18 7.18 2.80
N ASP A 246 -21.33 7.95 3.48
CA ASP A 246 -21.72 9.27 4.01
C ASP A 246 -22.04 10.29 2.91
N VAL A 247 -21.18 10.37 1.89
CA VAL A 247 -21.41 11.25 0.74
C VAL A 247 -22.65 10.81 -0.05
N ASP A 248 -22.82 9.52 -0.31
CA ASP A 248 -24.00 8.99 -1.02
C ASP A 248 -25.30 9.28 -0.23
N LYS A 249 -25.29 9.02 1.09
CA LYS A 249 -26.42 9.29 1.99
C LYS A 249 -26.80 10.77 1.97
N HIS A 250 -25.82 11.68 2.01
CA HIS A 250 -26.07 13.11 1.91
C HIS A 250 -26.65 13.52 0.55
N LEU A 251 -26.05 13.05 -0.54
CA LEU A 251 -26.52 13.31 -1.90
C LEU A 251 -27.94 12.78 -2.14
N ASN A 252 -28.33 11.69 -1.48
CA ASN A 252 -29.68 11.12 -1.55
C ASN A 252 -30.70 11.78 -0.61
N SER A 253 -30.24 12.56 0.38
CA SER A 253 -31.08 13.21 1.39
C SER A 253 -31.38 14.67 1.06
N CYS A 254 -30.45 15.39 0.42
CA CYS A 254 -30.62 16.80 0.05
C CYS A 254 -31.52 16.95 -1.20
N ALA A 255 -32.62 17.70 -1.06
CA ALA A 255 -33.61 17.86 -2.14
C ALA A 255 -33.03 18.53 -3.40
N GLU A 256 -32.09 19.46 -3.21
CA GLU A 256 -31.46 20.24 -4.28
C GLU A 256 -30.52 19.40 -5.17
N THR A 257 -29.87 18.38 -4.60
CA THR A 257 -28.89 17.52 -5.31
C THR A 257 -29.45 16.16 -5.70
N LYS A 258 -30.34 15.57 -4.92
CA LYS A 258 -30.85 14.20 -5.10
C LYS A 258 -31.30 13.88 -6.52
N ALA A 259 -32.11 14.76 -7.11
CA ALA A 259 -32.62 14.53 -8.46
C ALA A 259 -31.51 14.54 -9.52
N VAL A 260 -30.57 15.49 -9.41
CA VAL A 260 -29.45 15.62 -10.35
C VAL A 260 -28.46 14.48 -10.17
N TYR A 261 -28.11 14.14 -8.93
CA TYR A 261 -27.23 13.03 -8.58
C TYR A 261 -27.75 11.71 -9.15
N ARG A 262 -29.01 11.36 -8.87
CA ARG A 262 -29.60 10.10 -9.36
C ARG A 262 -29.67 10.06 -10.88
N SER A 263 -30.05 11.18 -11.51
CA SER A 263 -30.16 11.26 -12.97
C SER A 263 -28.80 11.15 -13.65
N SER A 264 -27.77 11.86 -13.15
CA SER A 264 -26.43 11.85 -13.70
C SER A 264 -25.77 10.47 -13.55
N ILE A 265 -25.81 9.88 -12.35
CA ILE A 265 -25.26 8.54 -12.10
C ILE A 265 -26.00 7.46 -12.90
N ALA A 266 -27.33 7.54 -13.06
CA ALA A 266 -28.06 6.59 -13.89
C ALA A 266 -27.66 6.65 -15.36
N LYS A 267 -27.43 7.86 -15.91
CA LYS A 267 -26.97 8.04 -17.30
C LYS A 267 -25.54 7.54 -17.49
N CYS A 268 -24.63 7.85 -16.57
CA CYS A 268 -23.27 7.30 -16.57
C CYS A 268 -23.29 5.76 -16.49
N SER A 269 -24.15 5.20 -15.62
CA SER A 269 -24.32 3.75 -15.48
C SER A 269 -24.84 3.09 -16.75
N ALA A 270 -25.79 3.72 -17.44
CA ALA A 270 -26.27 3.26 -18.74
C ALA A 270 -25.14 3.24 -19.79
N LEU A 271 -24.29 4.27 -19.80
CA LEU A 271 -23.13 4.37 -20.68
C LEU A 271 -22.09 3.28 -20.40
N TRP A 272 -21.67 3.11 -19.14
CA TRP A 272 -20.74 2.05 -18.74
C TRP A 272 -21.27 0.65 -19.07
N THR A 273 -22.56 0.42 -18.80
CA THR A 273 -23.20 -0.88 -19.08
C THR A 273 -23.29 -1.15 -20.58
N LYS A 274 -23.60 -0.14 -21.40
CA LYS A 274 -23.69 -0.30 -22.84
C LYS A 274 -22.32 -0.56 -23.46
N ALA A 275 -21.31 0.20 -23.05
CA ALA A 275 -19.94 0.06 -23.51
C ALA A 275 -19.33 -1.29 -23.11
N SER A 276 -19.60 -1.78 -21.90
CA SER A 276 -19.04 -3.06 -21.43
C SER A 276 -19.69 -4.30 -22.05
N ARG A 277 -20.93 -4.20 -22.54
CA ARG A 277 -21.71 -5.35 -23.05
C ARG A 277 -21.79 -5.44 -24.58
N SER A 278 -21.26 -4.46 -25.31
CA SER A 278 -21.29 -4.42 -26.77
C SER A 278 -19.93 -3.98 -27.32
N THR A 279 -19.32 -4.84 -28.13
CA THR A 279 -18.05 -4.53 -28.81
C THR A 279 -18.18 -3.30 -29.70
N LEU A 280 -19.26 -3.22 -30.48
CA LEU A 280 -19.56 -2.06 -31.31
C LEU A 280 -19.72 -0.78 -30.47
N ALA A 281 -20.41 -0.86 -29.32
CA ALA A 281 -20.54 0.31 -28.45
C ALA A 281 -19.19 0.71 -27.84
N SER A 282 -18.37 -0.26 -27.43
CA SER A 282 -17.02 -0.01 -26.92
C SER A 282 -16.14 0.68 -27.97
N GLU A 283 -16.18 0.23 -29.23
CA GLU A 283 -15.42 0.81 -30.33
C GLU A 283 -15.88 2.26 -30.62
N GLN A 284 -17.19 2.50 -30.64
CA GLN A 284 -17.74 3.84 -30.84
C GLN A 284 -17.38 4.81 -29.72
N VAL A 285 -17.32 4.31 -28.48
CA VAL A 285 -16.86 5.09 -27.35
C VAL A 285 -15.37 5.38 -27.48
N GLU A 286 -14.54 4.37 -27.78
CA GLU A 286 -13.10 4.51 -27.94
C GLU A 286 -12.71 5.44 -29.09
N GLU A 287 -13.50 5.49 -30.18
CA GLU A 287 -13.36 6.44 -31.29
C GLU A 287 -13.51 7.90 -30.83
N VAL A 288 -14.42 8.17 -29.88
CA VAL A 288 -14.68 9.53 -29.38
C VAL A 288 -13.75 9.89 -28.22
N SER A 289 -13.59 8.99 -27.24
CA SER A 289 -12.84 9.29 -26.02
C SER A 289 -11.34 8.94 -26.10
N CYS A 290 -10.88 8.36 -27.21
CA CYS A 290 -9.51 7.85 -27.41
C CYS A 290 -9.04 6.85 -26.33
N ARG A 291 -9.98 6.36 -25.52
CA ARG A 291 -9.76 5.55 -24.32
C ARG A 291 -11.01 4.72 -24.03
N LYS A 292 -10.83 3.53 -23.47
CA LYS A 292 -11.95 2.74 -22.96
C LYS A 292 -12.51 3.35 -21.68
N LEU A 293 -13.84 3.37 -21.57
CA LEU A 293 -14.50 3.71 -20.32
C LEU A 293 -14.20 2.66 -19.25
N MET A 294 -14.10 3.12 -18.01
CA MET A 294 -14.02 2.24 -16.86
C MET A 294 -15.41 1.98 -16.32
N VAL A 295 -15.68 0.73 -15.99
CA VAL A 295 -16.86 0.37 -15.21
C VAL A 295 -16.46 0.46 -13.74
N PRO A 296 -17.19 1.23 -12.91
CA PRO A 296 -16.94 1.26 -11.47
C PRO A 296 -17.05 -0.14 -10.85
N THR A 297 -16.22 -0.42 -9.85
CA THR A 297 -16.22 -1.71 -9.13
C THR A 297 -16.08 -1.46 -7.63
N SER A 298 -16.91 -2.11 -6.81
CA SER A 298 -16.86 -1.98 -5.35
C SER A 298 -15.52 -2.37 -4.74
N THR A 299 -14.78 -3.27 -5.39
CA THR A 299 -13.47 -3.77 -4.92
C THR A 299 -12.31 -2.80 -5.16
N ARG A 300 -12.52 -1.68 -5.86
CA ARG A 300 -11.50 -0.65 -6.10
C ARG A 300 -12.06 0.69 -5.61
N TRP A 301 -11.55 1.15 -4.47
CA TRP A 301 -12.11 2.28 -3.72
C TRP A 301 -12.22 3.59 -4.51
N ASN A 302 -11.27 3.88 -5.41
CA ASN A 302 -11.31 5.09 -6.26
C ASN A 302 -12.11 4.92 -7.58
N SER A 303 -12.70 3.75 -7.84
CA SER A 303 -13.20 3.41 -9.19
C SER A 303 -14.36 4.26 -9.69
N LEU A 304 -15.28 4.69 -8.80
CA LEU A 304 -16.41 5.54 -9.20
C LEU A 304 -15.92 6.93 -9.63
N TYR A 305 -15.04 7.53 -8.83
CA TYR A 305 -14.40 8.79 -9.16
C TYR A 305 -13.65 8.70 -10.50
N GLU A 306 -12.82 7.68 -10.65
CA GLU A 306 -12.03 7.45 -11.86
C GLU A 306 -12.91 7.27 -13.10
N ALA A 307 -14.02 6.53 -12.98
CA ALA A 307 -14.95 6.31 -14.07
C ALA A 307 -15.70 7.59 -14.48
N ILE A 308 -16.12 8.42 -13.50
CA ILE A 308 -16.76 9.71 -13.78
C ILE A 308 -15.75 10.69 -14.35
N SER A 309 -14.53 10.74 -13.79
CA SER A 309 -13.42 11.56 -14.27
C SER A 309 -13.16 11.33 -15.76
N ARG A 310 -13.17 10.07 -16.22
CA ARG A 310 -13.08 9.74 -17.66
C ARG A 310 -14.26 10.23 -18.49
N ILE A 311 -15.48 10.25 -17.96
CA ILE A 311 -16.63 10.79 -18.70
C ILE A 311 -16.48 12.30 -18.88
N ILE A 312 -16.13 13.03 -17.82
CA ILE A 312 -16.04 14.51 -17.86
C ILE A 312 -14.82 15.03 -18.65
N THR A 313 -13.89 14.15 -19.05
CA THR A 313 -12.86 14.50 -20.03
C THR A 313 -13.39 14.59 -21.46
N ILE A 314 -14.58 14.04 -21.74
CA ILE A 314 -15.22 14.10 -23.06
C ILE A 314 -16.09 15.36 -23.10
N PRO A 315 -15.81 16.32 -23.99
CA PRO A 315 -16.62 17.52 -24.14
C PRO A 315 -18.11 17.18 -24.39
N MET A 316 -19.02 17.96 -23.81
CA MET A 316 -20.47 17.67 -23.86
C MET A 316 -21.02 17.63 -25.31
N ASN A 317 -20.43 18.42 -26.22
CA ASN A 317 -20.77 18.43 -27.65
C ASN A 317 -20.37 17.14 -28.38
N GLU A 318 -19.52 16.29 -27.81
CA GLU A 318 -19.13 14.97 -28.34
C GLU A 318 -19.83 13.85 -27.56
N LEU A 319 -19.95 14.00 -26.24
CA LEU A 319 -20.58 13.02 -25.36
C LEU A 319 -22.07 12.84 -25.65
N ASN A 320 -22.81 13.91 -25.95
CA ASN A 320 -24.24 13.81 -26.21
C ASN A 320 -24.56 13.17 -27.58
N PRO A 321 -23.88 13.51 -28.69
CA PRO A 321 -24.00 12.74 -29.93
C PRO A 321 -23.68 11.25 -29.77
N LEU A 322 -22.65 10.93 -28.98
CA LEU A 322 -22.34 9.54 -28.63
C LEU A 322 -23.49 8.86 -27.88
N CYS A 323 -24.08 9.53 -26.87
CA CYS A 323 -25.26 9.03 -26.18
C CYS A 323 -26.42 8.74 -27.14
N VAL A 324 -26.70 9.64 -28.09
CA VAL A 324 -27.73 9.45 -29.12
C VAL A 324 -27.43 8.23 -29.99
N LYS A 325 -26.20 8.08 -30.48
CA LYS A 325 -25.75 6.94 -31.30
C LYS A 325 -25.92 5.61 -30.55
N LEU A 326 -25.71 5.62 -29.23
CA LEU A 326 -25.83 4.44 -28.36
C LEU A 326 -27.25 4.18 -27.84
N GLY A 327 -28.20 5.08 -28.10
CA GLY A 327 -29.57 5.01 -27.59
C GLY A 327 -29.70 5.28 -26.09
N ILE A 328 -28.82 6.12 -25.54
CA ILE A 328 -28.77 6.51 -24.13
C ILE A 328 -29.30 7.95 -23.99
N LYS A 329 -29.99 8.26 -22.88
CA LYS A 329 -30.42 9.62 -22.58
C LYS A 329 -29.22 10.55 -22.38
N CYS A 330 -29.18 11.66 -23.12
CA CYS A 330 -28.13 12.67 -23.03
C CYS A 330 -28.06 13.32 -21.63
N LEU A 331 -26.85 13.75 -21.26
CA LEU A 331 -26.63 14.59 -20.08
C LEU A 331 -27.03 16.03 -20.41
N ASN A 332 -27.73 16.69 -19.49
CA ASN A 332 -27.97 18.12 -19.57
C ASN A 332 -26.82 18.90 -18.90
N GLU A 333 -26.77 20.21 -19.11
CA GLU A 333 -25.72 21.09 -18.56
C GLU A 333 -25.62 20.99 -17.03
N ARG A 334 -26.75 20.91 -16.33
CA ARG A 334 -26.79 20.82 -14.87
C ARG A 334 -26.22 19.50 -14.35
N GLU A 335 -26.48 18.39 -15.02
CA GLU A 335 -25.93 17.08 -14.69
C GLU A 335 -24.43 17.01 -15.00
N TYR A 336 -24.01 17.55 -16.15
CA TYR A 336 -22.60 17.59 -16.52
C TYR A 336 -21.78 18.44 -15.54
N LEU A 337 -22.28 19.63 -15.19
CA LEU A 337 -21.67 20.50 -14.18
C LEU A 337 -21.61 19.81 -12.80
N PHE A 338 -22.68 19.11 -12.41
CA PHE A 338 -22.67 18.33 -11.17
C PHE A 338 -21.57 17.26 -11.16
N LEU A 339 -21.35 16.55 -12.27
CA LEU A 339 -20.28 15.54 -12.34
C LEU A 339 -18.88 16.17 -12.25
N GLN A 340 -18.70 17.37 -12.80
CA GLN A 340 -17.45 18.13 -12.65
C GLN A 340 -17.21 18.52 -11.19
N GLU A 341 -18.22 19.09 -10.52
CA GLU A 341 -18.13 19.45 -9.10
C GLU A 341 -17.91 18.21 -8.21
N TYR A 342 -18.61 17.11 -8.50
CA TYR A 342 -18.40 15.84 -7.81
C TYR A 342 -16.94 15.39 -7.90
N CYS A 343 -16.33 15.42 -9.09
CA CYS A 343 -14.92 15.10 -9.25
C CYS A 343 -14.00 16.07 -8.50
N THR A 344 -14.24 17.38 -8.57
CA THR A 344 -13.44 18.37 -7.83
C THR A 344 -13.47 18.08 -6.32
N MET A 345 -14.65 17.80 -5.78
CA MET A 345 -14.86 17.53 -4.36
C MET A 345 -14.33 16.16 -3.90
N MET A 346 -14.44 15.12 -4.73
CA MET A 346 -13.92 13.79 -4.40
C MET A 346 -12.39 13.67 -4.55
N LYS A 347 -11.74 14.56 -5.32
CA LYS A 347 -10.31 14.48 -5.60
C LYS A 347 -9.42 14.48 -4.35
N PRO A 348 -9.63 15.32 -3.31
CA PRO A 348 -8.87 15.22 -2.07
C PRO A 348 -8.99 13.84 -1.39
N LEU A 349 -10.19 13.26 -1.37
CA LEU A 349 -10.43 11.93 -0.81
C LEU A 349 -9.67 10.85 -1.58
N THR A 350 -9.68 10.90 -2.91
CA THR A 350 -9.01 9.90 -3.75
C THR A 350 -7.50 9.96 -3.59
N VAL A 351 -6.92 11.17 -3.51
CA VAL A 351 -5.48 11.35 -3.25
C VAL A 351 -5.11 10.87 -1.85
N ALA A 352 -5.93 11.16 -0.84
CA ALA A 352 -5.71 10.65 0.52
C ALA A 352 -5.77 9.10 0.55
N LEU A 353 -6.73 8.49 -0.16
CA LEU A 353 -6.82 7.05 -0.32
C LEU A 353 -5.55 6.47 -0.98
N ASP A 354 -5.07 7.08 -2.07
CA ASP A 354 -3.85 6.65 -2.77
C ASP A 354 -2.61 6.70 -1.88
N ILE A 355 -2.50 7.74 -1.03
CA ILE A 355 -1.42 7.85 -0.06
C ILE A 355 -1.53 6.73 0.98
N LEU A 356 -2.70 6.54 1.61
CA LEU A 356 -2.85 5.61 2.72
C LEU A 356 -2.85 4.13 2.31
N GLN A 357 -3.28 3.82 1.08
CA GLN A 357 -3.19 2.48 0.51
C GLN A 357 -1.82 2.18 -0.13
N GLY A 358 -0.93 3.19 -0.18
CA GLY A 358 0.39 3.05 -0.77
C GLY A 358 1.29 2.10 0.02
N ASP A 359 2.12 1.37 -0.71
CA ASP A 359 3.04 0.36 -0.14
C ASP A 359 4.07 0.94 0.83
N GLU A 360 4.38 2.23 0.71
CA GLU A 360 5.33 2.95 1.56
C GLU A 360 4.64 3.77 2.66
N CYS A 361 3.30 3.67 2.80
CA CYS A 361 2.58 4.40 3.82
C CYS A 361 2.92 3.89 5.23
N THR A 362 3.35 4.81 6.10
CA THR A 362 3.57 4.55 7.52
C THR A 362 2.42 5.10 8.35
N TYR A 363 2.27 4.62 9.59
CA TYR A 363 1.26 5.17 10.51
C TYR A 363 1.46 6.68 10.76
N GLY A 364 2.72 7.15 10.76
CA GLY A 364 3.06 8.57 10.87
C GLY A 364 2.54 9.45 9.73
N ALA A 365 2.14 8.87 8.59
CA ALA A 365 1.50 9.60 7.50
C ALA A 365 0.00 9.85 7.72
N LEU A 366 -0.65 9.16 8.66
CA LEU A 366 -2.10 9.20 8.84
C LEU A 366 -2.59 10.59 9.23
N LEU A 367 -2.12 11.14 10.36
CA LEU A 367 -2.55 12.46 10.84
C LEU A 367 -2.20 13.61 9.89
N PRO A 368 -0.99 13.67 9.28
CA PRO A 368 -0.69 14.64 8.24
C PRO A 368 -1.65 14.54 7.05
N THR A 369 -1.97 13.33 6.62
CA THR A 369 -2.88 13.10 5.48
C THR A 369 -4.31 13.53 5.81
N LEU A 370 -4.84 13.16 6.98
CA LEU A 370 -6.18 13.57 7.42
C LEU A 370 -6.28 15.09 7.60
N THR A 371 -5.25 15.74 8.15
CA THR A 371 -5.22 17.19 8.34
C THR A 371 -5.21 17.93 7.01
N SER A 372 -4.37 17.48 6.06
CA SER A 372 -4.34 18.02 4.70
C SER A 372 -5.65 17.77 3.95
N LEU A 373 -6.23 16.57 4.07
CA LEU A 373 -7.51 16.20 3.48
C LEU A 373 -8.62 17.14 3.97
N MET A 374 -8.79 17.31 5.28
CA MET A 374 -9.80 18.22 5.83
C MET A 374 -9.59 19.66 5.36
N SER A 375 -8.35 20.15 5.41
CA SER A 375 -8.02 21.53 5.00
C SER A 375 -8.29 21.77 3.52
N LYS A 376 -7.82 20.87 2.64
CA LYS A 376 -8.01 20.98 1.18
C LYS A 376 -9.49 20.78 0.81
N THR A 377 -10.23 19.92 1.51
CA THR A 377 -11.67 19.74 1.28
C THR A 377 -12.45 21.01 1.62
N LEU A 378 -12.19 21.65 2.77
CA LEU A 378 -12.86 22.89 3.16
C LEU A 378 -12.52 24.06 2.24
N ALA A 379 -11.29 24.11 1.72
CA ALA A 379 -10.86 25.16 0.79
C ALA A 379 -11.66 25.16 -0.54
N LEU A 380 -12.25 24.02 -0.93
CA LEU A 380 -13.07 23.92 -2.14
C LEU A 380 -14.44 24.60 -1.99
N LYS A 381 -14.87 24.94 -0.77
CA LYS A 381 -16.23 25.41 -0.50
C LYS A 381 -16.63 26.64 -1.32
N ASP A 382 -15.69 27.56 -1.53
CA ASP A 382 -15.96 28.82 -2.24
C ASP A 382 -16.02 28.65 -3.78
N ASP A 383 -15.46 27.56 -4.30
CA ASP A 383 -15.43 27.24 -5.73
C ASP A 383 -16.63 26.41 -6.20
N LEU A 384 -17.44 25.91 -5.27
CA LEU A 384 -18.57 25.00 -5.55
C LEU A 384 -19.89 25.75 -5.73
N SER A 385 -20.75 25.28 -6.62
CA SER A 385 -22.11 25.80 -6.70
C SER A 385 -22.92 25.50 -5.45
N ARG A 386 -24.06 26.21 -5.32
CA ARG A 386 -25.04 25.98 -4.25
C ARG A 386 -25.51 24.51 -4.16
N MET A 387 -25.40 23.73 -5.24
CA MET A 387 -25.77 22.32 -5.21
C MET A 387 -24.82 21.51 -4.31
N THR A 388 -23.51 21.74 -4.40
CA THR A 388 -22.50 20.91 -3.72
C THR A 388 -21.82 21.63 -2.56
N ALA A 389 -22.13 22.91 -2.31
CA ALA A 389 -21.52 23.74 -1.26
C ALA A 389 -21.59 23.19 0.17
N SER A 390 -22.55 22.31 0.48
CA SER A 390 -22.67 21.67 1.81
C SER A 390 -21.79 20.42 1.97
N LEU A 391 -21.34 19.82 0.87
CA LEU A 391 -20.61 18.55 0.90
C LEU A 391 -19.23 18.63 1.59
N PRO A 392 -18.41 19.69 1.41
CA PRO A 392 -17.15 19.82 2.12
C PRO A 392 -17.30 19.70 3.64
N ASP A 393 -18.32 20.37 4.21
CA ASP A 393 -18.59 20.33 5.65
C ASP A 393 -19.02 18.92 6.10
N VAL A 394 -19.82 18.22 5.28
CA VAL A 394 -20.26 16.83 5.55
C VAL A 394 -19.07 15.88 5.54
N ILE A 395 -18.19 15.97 4.54
CA ILE A 395 -17.00 15.13 4.43
C ILE A 395 -16.09 15.36 5.63
N VAL A 396 -15.79 16.62 5.98
CA VAL A 396 -14.94 16.91 7.15
C VAL A 396 -15.58 16.46 8.46
N LYS A 397 -16.90 16.62 8.61
CA LYS A 397 -17.61 16.09 9.79
C LYS A 397 -17.50 14.57 9.86
N ALA A 398 -17.71 13.86 8.76
CA ALA A 398 -17.59 12.40 8.70
C ALA A 398 -16.17 11.94 9.04
N ILE A 399 -15.13 12.62 8.52
CA ILE A 399 -13.73 12.34 8.88
C ILE A 399 -13.51 12.51 10.38
N LYS A 400 -13.98 13.60 10.98
CA LYS A 400 -13.83 13.85 12.41
C LYS A 400 -14.48 12.77 13.27
N ILE A 401 -15.69 12.34 12.90
CA ILE A 401 -16.41 11.28 13.62
C ILE A 401 -15.69 9.93 13.46
N CYS A 402 -15.33 9.55 12.23
CA CYS A 402 -14.75 8.23 11.95
C CYS A 402 -13.32 8.06 12.49
N PHE A 403 -12.60 9.16 12.70
CA PHE A 403 -11.22 9.16 13.19
C PHE A 403 -11.07 9.85 14.55
N ASP A 404 -12.16 10.06 15.29
CA ASP A 404 -12.16 10.79 16.57
C ASP A 404 -11.10 10.25 17.55
N ALA A 405 -11.10 8.92 17.75
CA ALA A 405 -10.13 8.22 18.60
C ALA A 405 -8.66 8.35 18.14
N VAL A 406 -8.42 8.69 16.88
CA VAL A 406 -7.08 8.75 16.28
C VAL A 406 -6.54 10.18 16.21
N LEU A 407 -7.41 11.16 15.95
CA LEU A 407 -7.03 12.54 15.59
C LEU A 407 -6.14 13.24 16.63
N ASP A 408 -6.33 12.92 17.91
CA ASP A 408 -5.54 13.44 19.03
C ASP A 408 -4.89 12.31 19.86
N SER A 409 -4.79 11.10 19.29
CA SER A 409 -4.10 9.97 19.94
C SER A 409 -2.62 10.28 20.16
N GLN A 410 -2.10 9.91 21.34
CA GLN A 410 -0.70 10.12 21.67
C GLN A 410 0.22 9.37 20.69
N GLU A 411 -0.15 8.15 20.34
CA GLU A 411 0.55 7.27 19.41
C GLU A 411 0.58 7.87 18.00
N GLY A 412 -0.56 8.36 17.49
CA GLY A 412 -0.64 8.99 16.18
C GLY A 412 0.19 10.26 16.10
N LEU A 413 0.14 11.09 17.14
CA LEU A 413 0.91 12.33 17.23
C LEU A 413 2.42 12.04 17.26
N LEU A 414 2.86 11.09 18.09
CA LEU A 414 4.26 10.68 18.17
C LEU A 414 4.75 10.05 16.86
N ALA A 415 3.95 9.18 16.23
CA ALA A 415 4.29 8.58 14.94
C ALA A 415 4.46 9.63 13.84
N ALA A 416 3.60 10.65 13.80
CA ALA A 416 3.72 11.74 12.85
C ALA A 416 4.96 12.62 13.12
N ALA A 417 5.26 12.88 14.40
CA ALA A 417 6.42 13.68 14.80
C ALA A 417 7.76 12.97 14.53
N THR A 418 7.84 11.67 14.77
CA THR A 418 9.04 10.84 14.57
C THR A 418 9.28 10.47 13.11
N CYS A 419 8.28 10.68 12.23
CA CYS A 419 8.47 10.53 10.79
C CYS A 419 9.21 11.75 10.20
N PRO A 420 10.45 11.59 9.66
CA PRO A 420 11.27 12.73 9.22
C PRO A 420 10.63 13.56 8.11
N LYS A 421 9.80 12.92 7.27
CA LYS A 421 9.05 13.59 6.19
C LYS A 421 8.07 14.64 6.70
N PHE A 422 7.44 14.42 7.84
CA PHE A 422 6.36 15.27 8.36
C PHE A 422 6.78 16.12 9.55
N LYS A 423 7.39 15.50 10.57
CA LYS A 423 7.74 16.16 11.84
C LYS A 423 6.54 16.95 12.40
N LEU A 424 6.72 18.26 12.61
CA LEU A 424 5.66 19.17 13.06
C LEU A 424 5.05 20.02 11.94
N ARG A 425 5.50 19.86 10.68
CA ARG A 425 5.17 20.77 9.57
C ARG A 425 3.70 20.74 9.16
N TRP A 426 3.02 19.65 9.44
CA TRP A 426 1.60 19.46 9.14
C TRP A 426 0.67 20.18 10.14
N LEU A 427 1.19 20.67 11.25
CA LEU A 427 0.45 21.42 12.26
C LEU A 427 0.58 22.92 12.02
N LYS A 428 -0.53 23.59 11.66
CA LYS A 428 -0.57 25.05 11.53
C LYS A 428 -0.64 25.78 12.88
N ASP A 429 -1.27 25.16 13.88
CA ASP A 429 -1.42 25.75 15.21
C ASP A 429 -0.14 25.63 16.04
N GLU A 430 0.46 26.77 16.38
CA GLU A 430 1.66 26.86 17.24
C GLU A 430 1.48 26.19 18.60
N ARG A 431 0.27 26.24 19.18
CA ARG A 431 0.01 25.61 20.49
C ARG A 431 0.11 24.09 20.40
N ARG A 432 -0.47 23.50 19.35
CA ARG A 432 -0.37 22.06 19.08
C ARG A 432 1.07 21.65 18.76
N ARG A 433 1.83 22.48 18.02
CA ARG A 433 3.25 22.23 17.76
C ARG A 433 4.07 22.18 19.05
N GLU A 434 3.89 23.14 19.94
CA GLU A 434 4.63 23.16 21.21
C GLU A 434 4.21 22.00 22.12
N HIS A 435 2.91 21.68 22.18
CA HIS A 435 2.43 20.51 22.91
C HIS A 435 3.08 19.21 22.41
N LEU A 436 3.11 19.00 21.09
CA LEU A 436 3.73 17.80 20.50
C LEU A 436 5.25 17.76 20.72
N LYS A 437 5.92 18.91 20.71
CA LYS A 437 7.34 19.01 21.05
C LYS A 437 7.61 18.61 22.51
N VAL A 438 6.77 19.04 23.44
CA VAL A 438 6.83 18.63 24.86
C VAL A 438 6.58 17.13 25.00
N LEU A 439 5.59 16.60 24.29
CA LEU A 439 5.27 15.18 24.28
C LEU A 439 6.44 14.34 23.78
N LEU A 440 7.03 14.72 22.63
CA LEU A 440 8.20 14.05 22.04
C LEU A 440 9.41 14.07 22.99
N THR A 441 9.63 15.21 23.66
CA THR A 441 10.71 15.35 24.66
C THR A 441 10.47 14.48 25.88
N THR A 442 9.21 14.38 26.33
CA THR A 442 8.82 13.56 27.49
C THR A 442 9.00 12.08 27.18
N GLU A 443 8.56 11.64 26.01
CA GLU A 443 8.67 10.24 25.61
C GLU A 443 10.13 9.82 25.35
N ARG A 444 10.95 10.71 24.77
CA ARG A 444 12.40 10.52 24.66
C ARG A 444 13.04 10.28 26.04
N ARG A 445 12.64 11.04 27.07
CA ARG A 445 13.17 10.86 28.43
C ARG A 445 12.81 9.51 29.04
N LYS A 446 11.66 8.92 28.69
CA LYS A 446 11.28 7.57 29.14
C LYS A 446 12.15 6.50 28.47
N ASN A 447 12.56 6.72 27.23
CA ASN A 447 13.27 5.73 26.41
C ASN A 447 14.80 5.84 26.45
N ALA A 448 15.35 6.90 27.03
CA ALA A 448 16.79 7.09 27.16
C ALA A 448 17.40 6.14 28.22
N PRO A 449 18.32 5.24 27.85
CA PRO A 449 19.21 4.62 28.82
C PRO A 449 20.20 5.67 29.36
N ALA A 450 20.69 5.48 30.59
CA ALA A 450 21.71 6.36 31.17
C ALA A 450 22.96 6.41 30.28
N ALA A 451 23.13 7.54 29.59
CA ALA A 451 24.28 8.07 28.84
C ALA A 451 25.27 7.08 28.18
N ASP A 452 25.43 7.19 26.85
CA ASP A 452 26.77 7.25 26.27
C ASP A 452 26.75 7.96 24.90
N SER A 453 27.70 8.89 24.74
CA SER A 453 27.86 9.78 23.60
C SER A 453 28.69 9.14 22.49
N ALA A 454 28.20 9.13 21.25
CA ALA A 454 29.06 8.93 20.08
C ALA A 454 28.57 9.73 18.87
N ASN A 455 29.45 10.60 18.37
CA ASN A 455 29.29 11.43 17.17
C ASN A 455 29.36 10.58 15.88
N VAL A 456 28.50 10.86 14.88
CA VAL A 456 28.72 10.40 13.49
C VAL A 456 28.29 11.45 12.45
N SER A 457 29.10 11.52 11.39
CA SER A 457 29.19 12.50 10.30
C SER A 457 28.08 12.47 9.24
N GLN A 458 28.00 13.59 8.49
CA GLN A 458 27.01 13.96 7.47
C GLN A 458 27.19 13.27 6.10
N LEU A 459 26.07 12.94 5.45
CA LEU A 459 25.94 12.87 3.99
C LEU A 459 24.69 13.65 3.55
N ALA A 460 24.82 14.43 2.47
CA ALA A 460 23.77 15.28 1.90
C ALA A 460 22.88 14.50 0.92
N ALA A 461 21.58 14.76 0.94
CA ALA A 461 20.60 14.25 -0.02
C ALA A 461 19.85 15.38 -0.74
N SER A 462 19.60 15.19 -2.03
CA SER A 462 18.91 16.09 -2.97
C SER A 462 17.38 15.92 -2.94
N PRO A 463 16.59 16.93 -3.32
CA PRO A 463 15.13 16.85 -3.25
C PRO A 463 14.51 16.12 -4.45
N ALA A 464 13.54 15.26 -4.19
CA ALA A 464 12.51 14.85 -5.15
C ALA A 464 11.11 15.04 -4.54
N GLU A 465 10.23 15.62 -5.35
CA GLU A 465 8.92 16.21 -5.03
C GLU A 465 7.81 15.21 -4.71
N ILE A 466 6.87 15.61 -3.83
CA ILE A 466 5.44 15.22 -3.93
C ILE A 466 4.58 16.46 -3.61
N ASP A 467 3.92 16.99 -4.64
CA ASP A 467 3.07 18.21 -4.74
C ASP A 467 1.77 18.21 -3.88
N PHE A 468 1.63 17.26 -2.94
CA PHE A 468 0.43 17.16 -2.10
C PHE A 468 0.56 17.91 -0.76
N PHE A 469 1.79 18.07 -0.27
CA PHE A 469 2.10 18.58 1.05
C PHE A 469 2.69 20.01 0.98
N ASP A 470 1.84 21.03 1.11
CA ASP A 470 2.26 22.44 1.14
C ASP A 470 2.78 22.82 2.54
N PHE A 471 4.08 22.63 2.80
CA PHE A 471 4.69 22.86 4.11
C PHE A 471 5.89 23.83 4.07
N GLU A 472 5.96 24.78 4.99
CA GLU A 472 7.09 25.71 5.15
C GLU A 472 8.41 24.98 5.51
N ASN A 473 9.56 25.47 5.01
CA ASN A 473 10.90 24.95 5.28
C ASN A 473 11.57 25.71 6.44
N GLN A 474 12.23 25.00 7.36
CA GLN A 474 13.07 25.62 8.41
C GLN A 474 14.58 25.40 8.12
N PRO A 475 15.46 26.36 8.47
CA PRO A 475 16.90 26.30 8.17
C PRO A 475 17.69 25.35 9.09
N THR A 476 18.76 24.75 8.54
CA THR A 476 19.63 23.72 9.13
C THR A 476 20.92 24.30 9.74
N GLU A 477 21.17 24.16 11.05
CA GLU A 477 22.50 24.37 11.70
C GLU A 477 22.67 23.49 12.98
N SER A 478 23.94 23.34 13.43
CA SER A 478 24.65 22.33 14.27
C SER A 478 24.00 21.66 15.51
N PHE A 479 24.46 20.43 15.80
CA PHE A 479 23.96 19.42 16.75
C PHE A 479 24.63 19.42 18.15
N SER A 480 23.85 19.26 19.22
CA SER A 480 24.29 18.96 20.60
C SER A 480 23.38 17.92 21.27
N ALA A 481 23.96 16.95 22.01
CA ALA A 481 23.25 15.81 22.61
C ALA A 481 22.13 16.18 23.61
N GLU A 482 22.20 17.37 24.21
CA GLU A 482 21.14 17.90 25.10
C GLU A 482 19.89 18.33 24.33
N ASN A 483 20.01 18.59 23.02
CA ASN A 483 18.97 19.13 22.15
C ASN A 483 18.51 18.17 21.04
N GLU A 484 18.70 16.85 21.18
CA GLU A 484 18.39 15.83 20.16
C GLU A 484 17.01 16.03 19.48
N VAL A 485 15.95 16.33 20.24
CA VAL A 485 14.61 16.62 19.69
C VAL A 485 14.60 17.91 18.87
N THR A 486 15.16 19.00 19.40
CA THR A 486 15.24 20.28 18.70
C THR A 486 16.04 20.16 17.41
N ASP A 487 17.15 19.42 17.46
CA ASP A 487 18.05 19.26 16.34
C ASP A 487 17.43 18.33 15.28
N TYR A 488 16.77 17.25 15.71
CA TYR A 488 15.97 16.41 14.83
C TYR A 488 14.89 17.22 14.10
N LEU A 489 14.16 18.08 14.81
CA LEU A 489 13.11 18.90 14.20
C LEU A 489 13.64 19.85 13.12
N LYS A 490 14.90 20.28 13.22
CA LYS A 490 15.60 21.14 12.24
C LYS A 490 16.37 20.37 11.16
N SER A 491 16.48 19.05 11.30
CA SER A 491 17.26 18.21 10.39
C SER A 491 16.55 17.98 9.05
N GLY A 492 17.18 17.24 8.12
CA GLY A 492 16.59 16.80 6.85
C GLY A 492 15.38 15.86 6.98
N TYR A 493 14.82 15.47 5.84
CA TYR A 493 13.51 14.80 5.74
C TYR A 493 13.57 13.31 5.36
N GLU A 494 14.77 12.80 5.06
CA GLU A 494 14.99 11.40 4.72
C GLU A 494 14.98 10.51 5.97
N LEU A 495 14.55 9.26 5.82
CA LEU A 495 14.38 8.34 6.96
C LEU A 495 15.71 8.01 7.64
N GLU A 496 16.79 7.94 6.85
CA GLU A 496 18.15 7.62 7.29
C GLU A 496 18.70 8.63 8.32
N ILE A 497 18.10 9.81 8.42
CA ILE A 497 18.53 10.83 9.38
C ILE A 497 18.32 10.40 10.82
N LEU A 498 17.40 9.46 11.09
CA LEU A 498 17.19 8.87 12.41
C LEU A 498 18.44 8.15 12.93
N ASN A 499 19.37 7.74 12.06
CA ASN A 499 20.66 7.18 12.50
C ASN A 499 21.51 8.18 13.30
N GLN A 500 21.26 9.49 13.18
CA GLN A 500 21.93 10.54 13.96
C GLN A 500 21.24 10.79 15.32
N PHE A 501 20.05 10.23 15.53
CA PHE A 501 19.21 10.45 16.71
C PHE A 501 18.80 9.10 17.33
N PRO A 502 19.71 8.40 18.03
CA PRO A 502 19.50 7.01 18.46
C PRO A 502 18.30 6.82 19.40
N ASN A 503 17.96 7.82 20.22
CA ASN A 503 16.80 7.71 21.11
C ASN A 503 15.49 7.89 20.33
N LEU A 504 15.47 8.82 19.38
CA LEU A 504 14.33 9.01 18.47
C LEU A 504 14.16 7.87 17.48
N LYS A 505 15.25 7.19 17.09
CA LYS A 505 15.21 5.99 16.25
C LYS A 505 14.58 4.79 16.96
N LYS A 506 14.75 4.71 18.28
CA LYS A 506 14.22 3.62 19.11
C LYS A 506 12.74 3.79 19.44
N MET A 507 12.30 5.04 19.54
CA MET A 507 10.89 5.43 19.60
C MET A 507 10.19 5.14 18.28
#